data_AF-A0A1Q8ZFI2-F1
#
_entry.id   AF-A0A1Q8ZFI2-F1
#
_cell.length_a   1.000
_cell.length_b   1.000
_cell.length_c   1.000
_cell.angle_alpha   90.00
_cell.angle_beta   90.00
_cell.angle_gamma   90.00
#
_symmetry.space_group_name_H-M   'P 1'
#
loop_
_entity.id
_entity.type
_entity.pdbx_description
1 polymer ?
#
loop_
_entity_poly.entity_id
_entity_poly.type
_entity_poly.pdbx_seq_one_letter_code
_entity_poly.pdbx_strand_id
1 'polypeptide(L)'
;MKCLGLFALGAIALLASIVIPWIYPQLLCRLNSQACPISYSIRRLEQFLQQQKWQAADQETYRLLVKAAQTVEQQSPSNGSRQGHDFKDRWLTPERMLKVPCNSMQEIDRLWVQYSQDRFGLSVQQRLWADLLNHPEPLYDPFKAMQIRLGWLKPNGSSVAYAQYPFSLDAPPGQYPSLTLVDNGQPGVMLTMRFNPILLFHRAKVCLTDPAPETHPVPLQSARAVDYSRLKILLKNQEWILAGTETELKLAAAGGRQSAFDFFSLQDFAQLPCQDLQTVDRLWSRYSRGRFGLSIQRQIWDRMSIPGAPSSSQGKFAAVIGRDKTYAYDTSLSQVNVGHFPRLSGGFSRDRFFARLQVCGL
;
A
#
# COMPACT_ATOMS: atom_id res chain seq x y z
N MET A 1 -12.10 65.77 -39.06
CA MET A 1 -11.74 64.40 -38.59
C MET A 1 -10.46 64.48 -37.78
N LYS A 2 -10.37 63.66 -36.73
CA LYS A 2 -9.28 63.46 -35.75
C LYS A 2 -9.38 64.27 -34.45
N CYS A 3 -10.04 63.66 -33.46
CA CYS A 3 -9.58 63.57 -32.05
C CYS A 3 -10.56 62.68 -31.25
N LEU A 4 -10.48 61.38 -31.48
CA LEU A 4 -11.15 60.33 -30.69
C LEU A 4 -10.24 59.10 -30.78
N GLY A 5 -9.30 58.96 -29.85
CA GLY A 5 -8.28 57.91 -29.97
C GLY A 5 -7.29 57.76 -28.83
N LEU A 6 -7.61 58.24 -27.61
CA LEU A 6 -6.71 58.12 -26.46
C LEU A 6 -7.37 57.61 -25.17
N PHE A 7 -8.69 57.47 -25.10
CA PHE A 7 -9.36 56.93 -23.91
C PHE A 7 -9.65 55.41 -23.94
N ALA A 8 -9.48 54.74 -25.08
CA ALA A 8 -9.78 53.31 -25.20
C ALA A 8 -8.64 52.38 -24.75
N LEU A 9 -7.39 52.85 -24.71
CA LEU A 9 -6.23 52.01 -24.35
C LEU A 9 -6.02 51.87 -22.84
N GLY A 10 -6.46 52.85 -22.04
CA GLY A 10 -6.38 52.79 -20.58
C GLY A 10 -7.37 51.83 -19.92
N ALA A 11 -8.58 51.70 -20.47
CA ALA A 11 -9.62 50.80 -19.95
C ALA A 11 -9.29 49.32 -20.22
N ILE A 12 -8.63 49.00 -21.34
CA ILE A 12 -8.22 47.63 -21.68
C ILE A 12 -7.03 47.17 -20.80
N ALA A 13 -6.11 48.07 -20.44
CA ALA A 13 -4.99 47.76 -19.54
C ALA A 13 -5.43 47.52 -18.08
N LEU A 14 -6.49 48.20 -17.62
CA LEU A 14 -7.07 47.98 -16.29
C LEU A 14 -7.91 46.69 -16.21
N LEU A 15 -8.65 46.33 -17.27
CA LEU A 15 -9.36 45.04 -17.33
C LEU A 15 -8.40 43.85 -17.45
N ALA A 16 -7.26 44.03 -18.11
CA ALA A 16 -6.18 43.06 -18.12
C ALA A 16 -5.64 42.83 -16.69
N SER A 17 -5.39 43.87 -15.91
CA SER A 17 -4.78 43.73 -14.57
C SER A 17 -5.71 43.10 -13.50
N ILE A 18 -7.02 43.09 -13.72
CA ILE A 18 -8.01 42.53 -12.77
C ILE A 18 -8.30 41.04 -13.07
N VAL A 19 -8.15 40.60 -14.32
CA VAL A 19 -8.43 39.20 -14.73
C VAL A 19 -7.14 38.35 -14.86
N ILE A 20 -5.96 38.99 -14.97
CA ILE A 20 -4.70 38.31 -15.26
C ILE A 20 -4.03 37.53 -14.10
N PRO A 21 -4.28 37.78 -12.79
CA PRO A 21 -3.71 36.91 -11.75
C PRO A 21 -4.38 35.52 -11.64
N TRP A 22 -5.56 35.32 -12.24
CA TRP A 22 -6.35 34.09 -12.08
C TRP A 22 -6.28 33.14 -13.29
N ILE A 23 -5.90 33.65 -14.46
CA ILE A 23 -5.81 32.89 -15.70
C ILE A 23 -4.38 32.37 -15.96
N TYR A 24 -3.36 33.03 -15.41
CA TYR A 24 -1.95 32.72 -15.70
C TYR A 24 -1.45 31.32 -15.28
N PRO A 25 -1.85 30.72 -14.13
CA PRO A 25 -1.39 29.36 -13.80
C PRO A 25 -2.07 28.29 -14.69
N GLN A 26 -3.27 28.56 -15.21
CA GLN A 26 -4.05 27.60 -15.98
C GLN A 26 -3.57 27.46 -17.43
N LEU A 27 -3.18 28.57 -18.06
CA LEU A 27 -2.64 28.57 -19.43
C LEU A 27 -1.19 28.09 -19.50
N LEU A 28 -0.35 28.43 -18.51
CA LEU A 28 1.06 28.01 -18.49
C LEU A 28 1.23 26.48 -18.42
N CYS A 29 0.35 25.77 -17.70
CA CYS A 29 0.35 24.30 -17.69
C CYS A 29 0.00 23.67 -19.05
N ARG A 30 -0.94 24.25 -19.80
CA ARG A 30 -1.36 23.71 -21.11
C ARG A 30 -0.32 23.98 -22.20
N LEU A 31 0.40 25.10 -22.10
CA LEU A 31 1.33 25.56 -23.13
C LEU A 31 2.72 24.93 -23.04
N ASN A 32 3.17 24.49 -21.86
CA ASN A 32 4.58 24.10 -21.65
C ASN A 32 4.85 22.59 -21.53
N SER A 33 3.85 21.74 -21.81
CA SER A 33 3.98 20.27 -21.71
C SER A 33 4.52 19.75 -20.36
N GLN A 34 4.44 20.55 -19.29
CA GLN A 34 4.84 20.15 -17.94
C GLN A 34 3.62 19.71 -17.12
N ALA A 35 3.82 18.67 -16.30
CA ALA A 35 2.77 18.15 -15.43
C ALA A 35 2.31 19.23 -14.44
N CYS A 36 1.04 19.64 -14.58
CA CYS A 36 0.47 20.70 -13.76
C CYS A 36 0.55 20.37 -12.24
N PRO A 37 0.78 21.33 -11.33
CA PRO A 37 0.91 21.07 -9.89
C PRO A 37 -0.30 20.30 -9.31
N ILE A 38 -0.07 19.47 -8.29
CA ILE A 38 -1.12 18.69 -7.61
C ILE A 38 -2.24 19.61 -7.09
N SER A 39 -1.90 20.83 -6.66
CA SER A 39 -2.83 21.86 -6.17
C SER A 39 -3.93 22.26 -7.15
N TYR A 40 -3.71 22.16 -8.47
CA TYR A 40 -4.74 22.44 -9.47
C TYR A 40 -5.77 21.29 -9.58
N SER A 41 -5.30 20.04 -9.46
CA SER A 41 -6.17 18.86 -9.53
C SER A 41 -7.06 18.73 -8.28
N ILE A 42 -6.60 19.21 -7.11
CA ILE A 42 -7.35 19.15 -5.85
C ILE A 42 -8.62 20.01 -5.89
N ARG A 43 -8.57 21.19 -6.54
CA ARG A 43 -9.77 22.04 -6.72
C ARG A 43 -10.91 21.33 -7.44
N ARG A 44 -10.60 20.44 -8.39
CA ARG A 44 -11.60 19.69 -9.13
C ARG A 44 -12.29 18.66 -8.23
N LEU A 45 -11.53 17.99 -7.37
CA LEU A 45 -12.08 17.10 -6.34
C LEU A 45 -13.01 17.88 -5.39
N GLU A 46 -12.54 19.03 -4.89
CA GLU A 46 -13.34 19.91 -4.03
C GLU A 46 -14.66 20.32 -4.69
N GLN A 47 -14.65 20.72 -5.96
CA GLN A 47 -15.86 21.04 -6.72
C GLN A 47 -16.83 19.86 -6.83
N PHE A 48 -16.34 18.64 -7.10
CA PHE A 48 -17.19 17.46 -7.15
C PHE A 48 -17.80 17.15 -5.79
N LEU A 49 -17.02 17.25 -4.71
CA LEU A 49 -17.49 17.02 -3.34
C LEU A 49 -18.51 18.07 -2.89
N GLN A 50 -18.26 19.35 -3.18
CA GLN A 50 -19.19 20.45 -2.88
C GLN A 50 -20.54 20.28 -3.60
N GLN A 51 -20.51 19.76 -4.83
CA GLN A 51 -21.71 19.47 -5.63
C GLN A 51 -22.33 18.11 -5.31
N GLN A 52 -21.80 17.37 -4.31
CA GLN A 52 -22.23 16.01 -3.97
C GLN A 52 -22.19 15.03 -5.15
N LYS A 53 -21.27 15.24 -6.09
CA LYS A 53 -21.01 14.34 -7.21
C LYS A 53 -20.05 13.24 -6.76
N TRP A 54 -20.51 12.39 -5.86
CA TRP A 54 -19.68 11.39 -5.14
C TRP A 54 -18.94 10.43 -6.08
N GLN A 55 -19.58 9.96 -7.14
CA GLN A 55 -18.93 9.10 -8.13
C GLN A 55 -17.78 9.81 -8.86
N ALA A 56 -17.99 11.06 -9.29
CA ALA A 56 -16.96 11.84 -9.97
C ALA A 56 -15.81 12.20 -9.00
N ALA A 57 -16.14 12.51 -7.74
CA ALA A 57 -15.15 12.75 -6.70
C ALA A 57 -14.29 11.50 -6.42
N ASP A 58 -14.90 10.31 -6.37
CA ASP A 58 -14.20 9.04 -6.16
C ASP A 58 -13.22 8.74 -7.31
N GLN A 59 -13.67 8.88 -8.56
CA GLN A 59 -12.83 8.72 -9.75
C GLN A 59 -11.68 9.75 -9.79
N GLU A 60 -11.96 11.02 -9.48
CA GLU A 60 -10.96 12.08 -9.43
C GLU A 60 -9.94 11.84 -8.32
N THR A 61 -10.37 11.29 -7.18
CA THR A 61 -9.48 10.89 -6.08
C THR A 61 -8.48 9.84 -6.52
N TYR A 62 -8.93 8.80 -7.23
CA TYR A 62 -8.02 7.79 -7.79
C TYR A 62 -6.99 8.43 -8.74
N ARG A 63 -7.46 9.29 -9.66
CA ARG A 63 -6.61 10.00 -10.61
C ARG A 63 -5.56 10.85 -9.92
N LEU A 64 -5.95 11.54 -8.84
CA LEU A 64 -5.06 12.36 -8.01
C LEU A 64 -3.94 11.54 -7.39
N LEU A 65 -4.27 10.40 -6.78
CA LEU A 65 -3.28 9.54 -6.14
C LEU A 65 -2.29 8.94 -7.16
N VAL A 66 -2.76 8.52 -8.34
CA VAL A 66 -1.87 8.08 -9.42
C VAL A 66 -0.92 9.19 -9.86
N LYS A 67 -1.45 10.40 -10.09
CA LYS A 67 -0.63 11.55 -10.50
C LYS A 67 0.41 11.91 -9.44
N ALA A 68 0.02 11.90 -8.17
CA ALA A 68 0.91 12.19 -7.05
C ALA A 68 2.02 11.14 -6.89
N ALA A 69 1.76 9.88 -7.23
CA ALA A 69 2.79 8.84 -7.25
C ALA A 69 3.79 9.03 -8.40
N GLN A 70 3.31 9.46 -9.58
CA GLN A 70 4.12 9.64 -10.79
C GLN A 70 5.05 10.86 -10.74
N THR A 71 4.67 11.93 -10.04
CA THR A 71 5.53 13.12 -9.87
C THR A 71 6.86 12.82 -9.17
N VAL A 72 6.94 11.71 -8.43
CA VAL A 72 8.17 11.22 -7.78
C VAL A 72 9.03 10.38 -8.75
N GLU A 73 8.41 9.74 -9.73
CA GLU A 73 9.06 8.80 -10.68
C GLU A 73 9.75 9.54 -11.85
N GLN A 74 9.21 10.67 -12.30
CA GLN A 74 9.79 11.51 -13.37
C GLN A 74 11.09 12.24 -12.99
N GLN A 75 11.53 12.15 -11.73
CA GLN A 75 12.80 12.72 -11.26
C GLN A 75 13.98 11.71 -11.33
N SER A 76 13.73 10.47 -11.74
CA SER A 76 14.79 9.47 -12.01
C SER A 76 15.02 9.34 -13.52
N PRO A 77 16.26 9.39 -14.01
CA PRO A 77 16.55 9.23 -15.43
C PRO A 77 16.42 7.76 -15.81
N SER A 78 15.38 7.40 -16.56
CA SER A 78 15.28 6.09 -17.22
C SER A 78 15.42 6.25 -18.73
N ASN A 79 16.38 5.49 -19.28
CA ASN A 79 16.67 5.39 -20.71
C ASN A 79 15.45 4.90 -21.48
N GLY A 80 15.34 5.41 -22.70
CA GLY A 80 14.16 5.36 -23.55
C GLY A 80 13.64 3.97 -23.90
N SER A 81 12.31 3.85 -23.86
CA SER A 81 11.51 3.14 -24.86
C SER A 81 10.07 3.62 -24.74
N ARG A 82 9.70 4.61 -25.57
CA ARG A 82 8.33 5.06 -25.78
C ARG A 82 7.78 4.30 -26.99
N GLN A 83 7.04 3.21 -26.78
CA GLN A 83 6.01 2.75 -27.70
C GLN A 83 5.17 1.64 -27.05
N GLY A 84 3.88 1.92 -26.84
CA GLY A 84 2.89 1.03 -26.24
C GLY A 84 2.67 1.31 -24.75
N HIS A 85 1.69 2.15 -24.41
CA HIS A 85 1.27 2.33 -23.01
C HIS A 85 0.54 1.07 -22.54
N ASP A 86 1.24 0.18 -21.82
CA ASP A 86 0.61 -0.94 -21.13
C ASP A 86 -0.43 -0.37 -20.14
N PHE A 87 -1.62 -0.94 -20.10
CA PHE A 87 -2.71 -0.52 -19.20
C PHE A 87 -2.27 -0.54 -17.72
N LYS A 88 -1.26 -1.34 -17.39
CA LYS A 88 -0.61 -1.43 -16.07
C LYS A 88 0.07 -0.14 -15.63
N ASP A 89 0.54 0.72 -16.55
CA ASP A 89 1.17 2.00 -16.21
C ASP A 89 0.19 3.01 -15.59
N ARG A 90 -1.13 2.76 -15.71
CA ARG A 90 -2.18 3.59 -15.08
C ARG A 90 -2.52 3.14 -13.67
N TRP A 91 -1.93 2.04 -13.19
CA TRP A 91 -2.29 1.46 -11.90
C TRP A 91 -1.51 2.09 -10.75
N LEU A 92 -2.22 2.37 -9.67
CA LEU A 92 -1.63 2.69 -8.38
C LEU A 92 -1.16 1.39 -7.69
N THR A 93 0.03 0.91 -8.06
CA THR A 93 0.66 -0.26 -7.42
C THR A 93 1.01 0.03 -5.96
N PRO A 94 1.33 -0.98 -5.12
CA PRO A 94 1.76 -0.78 -3.75
C PRO A 94 2.97 0.15 -3.67
N GLU A 95 3.96 -0.08 -4.53
CA GLU A 95 5.19 0.70 -4.60
C GLU A 95 4.89 2.17 -4.95
N ARG A 96 3.95 2.41 -5.87
CA ARG A 96 3.50 3.76 -6.23
C ARG A 96 2.68 4.42 -5.12
N MET A 97 1.78 3.66 -4.48
CA MET A 97 1.01 4.15 -3.34
C MET A 97 1.93 4.60 -2.22
N LEU A 98 3.01 3.88 -1.93
CA LEU A 98 4.01 4.27 -0.92
C LEU A 98 4.70 5.61 -1.23
N LYS A 99 4.85 5.96 -2.50
CA LYS A 99 5.48 7.20 -2.95
C LYS A 99 4.55 8.40 -2.95
N VAL A 100 3.23 8.22 -2.76
CA VAL A 100 2.30 9.37 -2.75
C VAL A 100 2.62 10.29 -1.55
N PRO A 101 2.87 11.58 -1.75
CA PRO A 101 3.21 12.50 -0.66
C PRO A 101 2.10 12.60 0.42
N CYS A 102 2.49 12.68 1.70
CA CYS A 102 1.52 12.74 2.80
C CYS A 102 0.63 13.98 2.77
N ASN A 103 1.17 15.14 2.36
CA ASN A 103 0.37 16.35 2.17
C ASN A 103 -0.78 16.14 1.17
N SER A 104 -0.54 15.37 0.10
CA SER A 104 -1.57 15.05 -0.89
C SER A 104 -2.66 14.16 -0.30
N MET A 105 -2.29 13.16 0.50
CA MET A 105 -3.28 12.31 1.19
C MET A 105 -4.08 13.08 2.24
N GLN A 106 -3.42 13.93 3.03
CA GLN A 106 -4.04 14.79 4.04
C GLN A 106 -5.08 15.72 3.42
N GLU A 107 -4.76 16.34 2.28
CA GLU A 107 -5.67 17.29 1.63
C GLU A 107 -6.87 16.58 0.99
N ILE A 108 -6.66 15.43 0.34
CA ILE A 108 -7.75 14.56 -0.14
C ILE A 108 -8.66 14.16 1.01
N ASP A 109 -8.09 13.65 2.11
CA ASP A 109 -8.84 13.20 3.27
C ASP A 109 -9.68 14.32 3.87
N ARG A 110 -9.06 15.49 4.10
CA ARG A 110 -9.74 16.68 4.64
C ARG A 110 -10.98 17.04 3.83
N LEU A 111 -10.88 17.05 2.50
CA LEU A 111 -12.00 17.38 1.63
C LEU A 111 -13.13 16.34 1.73
N TRP A 112 -12.79 15.05 1.68
CA TRP A 112 -13.78 13.98 1.83
C TRP A 112 -14.52 14.09 3.17
N VAL A 113 -13.78 14.24 4.26
CA VAL A 113 -14.32 14.35 5.62
C VAL A 113 -15.24 15.57 5.75
N GLN A 114 -14.77 16.74 5.30
CA GLN A 114 -15.52 18.00 5.39
C GLN A 114 -16.86 17.94 4.63
N TYR A 115 -16.83 17.55 3.36
CA TYR A 115 -18.03 17.61 2.51
C TYR A 115 -18.98 16.44 2.76
N SER A 116 -18.51 15.36 3.38
CA SER A 116 -19.34 14.19 3.73
C SER A 116 -19.89 14.22 5.15
N GLN A 117 -19.64 15.26 5.95
CA GLN A 117 -20.02 15.32 7.37
C GLN A 117 -19.41 14.16 8.17
N ASP A 118 -18.09 13.99 8.04
CA ASP A 118 -17.31 12.91 8.69
C ASP A 118 -17.69 11.48 8.27
N ARG A 119 -18.51 11.31 7.23
CA ARG A 119 -18.98 9.99 6.75
C ARG A 119 -17.95 9.27 5.91
N PHE A 120 -17.18 9.97 5.10
CA PHE A 120 -16.24 9.43 4.11
C PHE A 120 -14.85 10.01 4.32
N GLY A 121 -13.84 9.30 3.85
CA GLY A 121 -12.43 9.69 4.00
C GLY A 121 -11.53 8.52 4.35
N LEU A 122 -10.24 8.70 4.09
CA LEU A 122 -9.17 7.77 4.43
C LEU A 122 -8.98 7.65 5.95
N SER A 123 -9.15 8.75 6.71
CA SER A 123 -9.16 8.75 8.18
C SER A 123 -10.37 8.01 8.73
N VAL A 124 -11.54 8.13 8.09
CA VAL A 124 -12.74 7.36 8.47
C VAL A 124 -12.49 5.88 8.28
N GLN A 125 -11.98 5.47 7.11
CA GLN A 125 -11.57 4.10 6.84
C GLN A 125 -10.54 3.59 7.86
N GLN A 126 -9.54 4.40 8.19
CA GLN A 126 -8.51 4.03 9.18
C GLN A 126 -9.10 3.84 10.59
N ARG A 127 -10.04 4.68 11.03
CA ARG A 127 -10.72 4.51 12.33
C ARG A 127 -11.53 3.21 12.36
N LEU A 128 -12.32 2.96 11.31
CA LEU A 128 -13.11 1.73 11.18
C LEU A 128 -12.23 0.47 11.17
N TRP A 129 -11.05 0.55 10.55
CA TRP A 129 -10.04 -0.51 10.58
C TRP A 129 -9.52 -0.74 11.99
N ALA A 130 -9.13 0.33 12.70
CA ALA A 130 -8.66 0.22 14.09
C ALA A 130 -9.73 -0.38 15.01
N ASP A 131 -10.99 0.04 14.88
CA ASP A 131 -12.12 -0.50 15.65
C ASP A 131 -12.31 -2.01 15.39
N LEU A 132 -12.18 -2.46 14.14
CA LEU A 132 -12.28 -3.88 13.80
C LEU A 132 -11.15 -4.71 14.41
N LEU A 133 -9.94 -4.15 14.46
CA LEU A 133 -8.79 -4.83 15.03
C LEU A 133 -8.81 -4.87 16.56
N ASN A 134 -9.42 -3.88 17.21
CA ASN A 134 -9.56 -3.82 18.66
C ASN A 134 -10.83 -4.53 19.18
N HIS A 135 -11.54 -5.26 18.31
CA HIS A 135 -12.77 -5.96 18.69
C HIS A 135 -12.44 -7.11 19.66
N PRO A 136 -13.21 -7.30 20.77
CA PRO A 136 -12.89 -8.31 21.80
C PRO A 136 -12.82 -9.75 21.28
N GLU A 137 -13.63 -10.06 20.27
CA GLU A 137 -13.61 -11.34 19.57
C GLU A 137 -12.71 -11.24 18.34
N PRO A 138 -11.65 -12.06 18.23
CA PRO A 138 -10.72 -12.00 17.11
C PRO A 138 -11.40 -12.44 15.81
N LEU A 139 -11.32 -11.60 14.78
CA LEU A 139 -11.89 -11.89 13.48
C LEU A 139 -11.02 -12.88 12.69
N TYR A 140 -11.64 -13.94 12.15
CA TYR A 140 -10.97 -14.90 11.27
C TYR A 140 -10.41 -14.24 9.99
N ASP A 141 -11.17 -13.30 9.43
CA ASP A 141 -10.78 -12.52 8.24
C ASP A 141 -11.17 -11.05 8.44
N PRO A 142 -10.33 -10.26 9.14
CA PRO A 142 -10.60 -8.85 9.39
C PRO A 142 -10.68 -8.04 8.08
N PHE A 143 -10.03 -8.49 7.00
CA PHE A 143 -10.10 -7.83 5.70
C PHE A 143 -11.48 -7.95 5.09
N LYS A 144 -11.98 -9.18 4.97
CA LYS A 144 -13.34 -9.42 4.49
C LYS A 144 -14.35 -8.69 5.37
N ALA A 145 -14.16 -8.69 6.68
CA ALA A 145 -15.01 -7.93 7.61
C ALA A 145 -14.98 -6.42 7.32
N MET A 146 -13.79 -5.84 7.09
CA MET A 146 -13.65 -4.43 6.72
C MET A 146 -14.32 -4.12 5.38
N GLN A 147 -14.13 -4.97 4.37
CA GLN A 147 -14.76 -4.74 3.06
C GLN A 147 -16.28 -4.88 3.10
N ILE A 148 -16.82 -5.76 3.95
CA ILE A 148 -18.25 -5.83 4.23
C ILE A 148 -18.71 -4.54 4.94
N ARG A 149 -17.96 -4.08 5.94
CA ARG A 149 -18.27 -2.85 6.70
C ARG A 149 -18.29 -1.60 5.82
N LEU A 150 -17.39 -1.52 4.84
CA LEU A 150 -17.33 -0.43 3.85
C LEU A 150 -18.35 -0.58 2.71
N GLY A 151 -19.10 -1.69 2.64
CA GLY A 151 -20.05 -1.94 1.56
C GLY A 151 -19.42 -2.31 0.21
N TRP A 152 -18.15 -2.72 0.20
CA TRP A 152 -17.44 -3.21 -0.99
C TRP A 152 -17.71 -4.69 -1.27
N LEU A 153 -18.07 -5.43 -0.22
CA LEU A 153 -18.58 -6.80 -0.26
C LEU A 153 -19.97 -6.88 0.36
N LYS A 154 -20.79 -7.79 -0.14
CA LYS A 154 -22.02 -8.21 0.52
C LYS A 154 -21.70 -9.13 1.72
N PRO A 155 -22.62 -9.33 2.68
CA PRO A 155 -22.40 -10.22 3.83
C PRO A 155 -21.99 -11.66 3.45
N ASN A 156 -22.46 -12.15 2.30
CA ASN A 156 -22.08 -13.45 1.76
C ASN A 156 -20.67 -13.49 1.13
N GLY A 157 -19.93 -12.37 1.16
CA GLY A 157 -18.60 -12.22 0.59
C GLY A 157 -18.53 -11.88 -0.89
N SER A 158 -19.67 -11.72 -1.57
CA SER A 158 -19.68 -11.40 -3.00
C SER A 158 -19.35 -9.93 -3.29
N SER A 159 -18.72 -9.74 -4.46
CA SER A 159 -18.46 -8.46 -5.12
C SER A 159 -19.65 -7.49 -5.17
N VAL A 160 -19.64 -6.29 -4.57
CA VAL A 160 -20.56 -5.23 -4.99
C VAL A 160 -19.95 -4.53 -6.22
N ALA A 161 -20.70 -4.48 -7.33
CA ALA A 161 -20.22 -3.80 -8.53
C ALA A 161 -20.22 -2.27 -8.32
N TYR A 162 -19.21 -1.57 -8.84
CA TYR A 162 -19.10 -0.12 -8.67
C TYR A 162 -20.31 0.65 -9.22
N ALA A 163 -20.90 0.18 -10.32
CA ALA A 163 -22.13 0.74 -10.88
C ALA A 163 -23.35 0.58 -9.95
N GLN A 164 -23.28 -0.26 -8.92
CA GLN A 164 -24.33 -0.48 -7.92
C GLN A 164 -24.07 0.29 -6.63
N TYR A 165 -23.01 1.10 -6.57
CA TYR A 165 -22.74 1.92 -5.39
C TYR A 165 -23.77 3.05 -5.29
N PRO A 166 -24.19 3.42 -4.06
CA PRO A 166 -25.26 4.40 -3.86
C PRO A 166 -24.87 5.83 -4.26
N PHE A 167 -23.57 6.18 -4.23
CA PHE A 167 -23.06 7.52 -4.49
C PHE A 167 -23.90 8.63 -3.84
N SER A 168 -24.19 8.48 -2.55
CA SER A 168 -24.93 9.41 -1.71
C SER A 168 -24.38 9.37 -0.28
N LEU A 169 -24.85 10.28 0.58
CA LEU A 169 -24.50 10.28 2.02
C LEU A 169 -25.09 9.08 2.79
N ASP A 170 -26.06 8.37 2.21
CA ASP A 170 -26.65 7.15 2.81
C ASP A 170 -25.75 5.92 2.66
N ALA A 171 -24.70 6.03 1.84
CA ALA A 171 -23.66 5.03 1.71
C ALA A 171 -23.03 4.66 3.08
N PRO A 172 -22.60 3.41 3.28
CA PRO A 172 -21.88 3.01 4.49
C PRO A 172 -20.73 3.97 4.84
N PRO A 173 -20.52 4.28 6.14
CA PRO A 173 -19.38 5.08 6.57
C PRO A 173 -18.06 4.51 6.04
N GLY A 174 -17.20 5.40 5.53
CA GLY A 174 -15.92 5.06 4.94
C GLY A 174 -15.99 4.44 3.54
N GLN A 175 -17.18 4.20 2.94
CA GLN A 175 -17.29 3.56 1.62
C GLN A 175 -16.43 4.28 0.55
N TYR A 176 -16.29 5.61 0.66
CA TYR A 176 -15.49 6.44 -0.22
C TYR A 176 -14.32 7.12 0.50
N PRO A 177 -13.21 7.41 -0.21
CA PRO A 177 -12.95 6.98 -1.59
C PRO A 177 -12.71 5.46 -1.67
N SER A 178 -13.33 4.77 -2.62
CA SER A 178 -13.20 3.32 -2.83
C SER A 178 -11.99 2.94 -3.67
N LEU A 179 -11.36 3.93 -4.32
CA LEU A 179 -10.17 3.80 -5.16
C LEU A 179 -10.33 2.80 -6.32
N THR A 180 -11.55 2.70 -6.84
CA THR A 180 -11.97 1.84 -7.94
C THR A 180 -11.68 2.45 -9.31
N LEU A 181 -10.96 1.73 -10.18
CA LEU A 181 -10.84 2.09 -11.60
C LEU A 181 -12.16 1.78 -12.34
N VAL A 182 -12.56 2.68 -13.24
CA VAL A 182 -13.60 2.43 -14.25
C VAL A 182 -12.97 2.65 -15.62
N ASP A 183 -12.91 1.61 -16.45
CA ASP A 183 -12.86 1.73 -17.91
C ASP A 183 -13.35 0.40 -18.53
N ASN A 184 -14.54 0.43 -19.14
CA ASN A 184 -15.07 -0.42 -20.21
C ASN A 184 -14.54 -1.86 -20.40
N GLY A 185 -14.46 -2.67 -19.34
CA GLY A 185 -14.55 -4.13 -19.48
C GLY A 185 -13.41 -5.02 -18.98
N GLN A 186 -12.50 -4.56 -18.12
CA GLN A 186 -11.63 -5.46 -17.32
C GLN A 186 -11.46 -4.93 -15.88
N PRO A 187 -11.27 -5.81 -14.86
CA PRO A 187 -11.47 -5.48 -13.45
C PRO A 187 -10.54 -4.36 -12.97
N GLY A 188 -11.17 -3.35 -12.37
CA GLY A 188 -10.50 -2.22 -11.75
C GLY A 188 -9.74 -2.57 -10.48
N VAL A 189 -8.93 -1.60 -10.02
CA VAL A 189 -7.95 -1.69 -8.92
C VAL A 189 -7.16 -2.97 -9.00
N MET A 190 -5.88 -2.85 -9.34
CA MET A 190 -4.95 -3.94 -9.13
C MET A 190 -5.27 -4.64 -7.80
N LEU A 191 -5.37 -5.97 -7.86
CA LEU A 191 -5.88 -6.88 -6.83
C LEU A 191 -5.39 -6.58 -5.41
N THR A 192 -4.35 -5.79 -5.22
CA THR A 192 -3.84 -5.42 -3.91
C THR A 192 -4.78 -4.56 -3.08
N MET A 193 -5.60 -3.62 -3.60
CA MET A 193 -6.46 -2.81 -2.69
C MET A 193 -7.86 -3.38 -2.49
N ARG A 194 -8.37 -4.19 -3.44
CA ARG A 194 -9.61 -4.96 -3.28
C ARG A 194 -9.40 -6.27 -2.50
N PHE A 195 -8.16 -6.70 -2.23
CA PHE A 195 -7.89 -7.88 -1.39
C PHE A 195 -6.93 -7.59 -0.23
N ASN A 196 -6.36 -6.38 -0.15
CA ASN A 196 -5.41 -5.99 0.89
C ASN A 196 -5.37 -4.44 1.02
N PRO A 197 -6.46 -3.80 1.48
CA PRO A 197 -6.56 -2.33 1.59
C PRO A 197 -5.62 -1.72 2.65
N ILE A 198 -4.86 -2.58 3.34
CA ILE A 198 -3.90 -2.20 4.39
C ILE A 198 -2.96 -1.13 3.92
N LEU A 199 -2.45 -1.19 2.70
CA LEU A 199 -1.48 -0.19 2.29
C LEU A 199 -2.09 1.22 2.28
N LEU A 200 -3.35 1.33 1.85
CA LEU A 200 -4.08 2.60 1.90
C LEU A 200 -4.37 3.00 3.34
N PHE A 201 -4.93 2.11 4.16
CA PHE A 201 -5.30 2.41 5.55
C PHE A 201 -4.09 2.69 6.43
N HIS A 202 -2.98 2.01 6.16
CA HIS A 202 -1.69 2.22 6.78
C HIS A 202 -1.10 3.56 6.36
N ARG A 203 -1.08 3.86 5.07
CA ARG A 203 -0.58 5.15 4.57
C ARG A 203 -1.42 6.30 5.10
N ALA A 204 -2.74 6.10 5.19
CA ALA A 204 -3.63 7.00 5.90
C ALA A 204 -3.20 7.13 7.37
N LYS A 205 -3.02 6.02 8.11
CA LYS A 205 -2.51 6.06 9.50
C LYS A 205 -1.20 6.86 9.59
N VAL A 206 -0.16 6.52 8.83
CA VAL A 206 1.14 7.21 8.90
C VAL A 206 1.04 8.68 8.51
N CYS A 207 0.37 9.02 7.41
CA CYS A 207 0.26 10.40 6.97
C CYS A 207 -0.68 11.24 7.84
N LEU A 208 -1.63 10.63 8.55
CA LEU A 208 -2.64 11.33 9.33
C LEU A 208 -2.36 11.31 10.84
N THR A 209 -1.47 10.43 11.33
CA THR A 209 -1.18 10.24 12.77
C THR A 209 0.31 10.30 13.12
N ASP A 210 1.14 10.92 12.28
CA ASP A 210 2.61 10.84 12.23
C ASP A 210 3.36 10.55 13.55
N PRO A 211 4.30 9.58 13.54
CA PRO A 211 5.56 9.74 14.24
C PRO A 211 6.72 9.83 13.23
N ALA A 212 7.36 11.00 13.24
CA ALA A 212 8.66 11.43 12.71
C ALA A 212 9.51 10.46 11.84
N PRO A 213 10.29 10.99 10.88
CA PRO A 213 11.24 10.20 10.11
C PRO A 213 12.24 9.46 11.01
N GLU A 214 12.50 8.18 10.71
CA GLU A 214 13.40 7.33 11.50
C GLU A 214 14.83 7.88 11.52
N THR A 215 15.42 8.01 12.70
CA THR A 215 16.80 8.53 12.89
C THR A 215 17.88 7.59 12.33
N HIS A 216 17.56 6.32 12.09
CA HIS A 216 18.45 5.34 11.44
C HIS A 216 17.67 4.38 10.52
N PRO A 217 17.63 4.64 9.21
CA PRO A 217 16.91 3.80 8.27
C PRO A 217 17.61 2.45 8.09
N VAL A 218 16.85 1.35 8.21
CA VAL A 218 17.34 0.01 7.85
C VAL A 218 17.55 -0.06 6.33
N PRO A 219 18.75 -0.43 5.84
CA PRO A 219 19.00 -0.57 4.40
C PRO A 219 18.12 -1.66 3.77
N LEU A 220 17.48 -1.35 2.64
CA LEU A 220 16.60 -2.24 1.89
C LEU A 220 17.33 -2.79 0.66
N GLN A 221 18.39 -3.55 0.88
CA GLN A 221 19.24 -4.03 -0.20
C GLN A 221 18.66 -5.31 -0.84
N SER A 222 18.81 -5.45 -2.16
CA SER A 222 18.39 -6.64 -2.90
C SER A 222 19.37 -6.93 -4.03
N ALA A 223 19.73 -8.21 -4.21
CA ALA A 223 20.58 -8.61 -5.33
C ALA A 223 19.78 -8.70 -6.65
N ARG A 224 18.44 -8.70 -6.58
CA ARG A 224 17.53 -8.80 -7.73
C ARG A 224 16.57 -7.62 -7.85
N ALA A 225 16.93 -6.47 -7.28
CA ALA A 225 16.12 -5.25 -7.28
C ALA A 225 14.69 -5.44 -6.74
N VAL A 226 14.50 -6.37 -5.79
CA VAL A 226 13.24 -6.59 -5.09
C VAL A 226 12.98 -5.44 -4.13
N ASP A 227 11.81 -4.81 -4.23
CA ASP A 227 11.41 -3.73 -3.34
C ASP A 227 10.85 -4.26 -2.01
N TYR A 228 11.61 -4.06 -0.92
CA TYR A 228 11.25 -4.41 0.46
C TYR A 228 10.54 -3.30 1.24
N SER A 229 10.21 -2.17 0.62
CA SER A 229 9.64 -1.01 1.31
C SER A 229 8.32 -1.35 2.01
N ARG A 230 7.45 -2.13 1.35
CA ARG A 230 6.18 -2.57 1.95
C ARG A 230 6.40 -3.50 3.15
N LEU A 231 7.35 -4.43 3.08
CA LEU A 231 7.68 -5.30 4.21
C LEU A 231 8.19 -4.49 5.41
N LYS A 232 9.13 -3.56 5.18
CA LYS A 232 9.64 -2.64 6.21
C LYS A 232 8.49 -1.94 6.92
N ILE A 233 7.54 -1.44 6.14
CA ILE A 233 6.39 -0.70 6.64
C ILE A 233 5.50 -1.59 7.50
N LEU A 234 5.07 -2.75 7.00
CA LEU A 234 4.22 -3.69 7.76
C LEU A 234 4.86 -4.07 9.10
N LEU A 235 6.18 -4.31 9.11
CA LEU A 235 6.92 -4.63 10.31
C LEU A 235 7.02 -3.45 11.29
N LYS A 236 7.24 -2.22 10.80
CA LYS A 236 7.25 -1.01 11.62
C LYS A 236 5.96 -0.84 12.41
N ASN A 237 4.82 -1.20 11.83
CA ASN A 237 3.51 -1.07 12.50
C ASN A 237 3.09 -2.32 13.26
N GLN A 238 3.94 -3.33 13.35
CA GLN A 238 3.65 -4.58 14.04
C GLN A 238 2.50 -5.38 13.41
N GLU A 239 2.31 -5.26 12.10
CA GLU A 239 1.31 -6.02 11.34
C GLU A 239 1.90 -7.38 10.94
N TRP A 240 2.17 -8.24 11.94
CA TRP A 240 3.02 -9.43 11.80
C TRP A 240 2.50 -10.46 10.80
N ILE A 241 1.19 -10.71 10.80
CA ILE A 241 0.57 -11.69 9.91
C ILE A 241 0.80 -11.27 8.45
N LEU A 242 0.58 -9.99 8.15
CA LEU A 242 0.80 -9.45 6.81
C LEU A 242 2.25 -9.34 6.42
N ALA A 243 3.11 -8.93 7.35
CA ALA A 243 4.53 -8.95 7.12
C ALA A 243 5.00 -10.36 6.76
N GLY A 244 4.37 -11.41 7.33
CA GLY A 244 4.59 -12.80 6.95
C GLY A 244 4.25 -13.06 5.49
N THR A 245 3.04 -12.72 5.06
CA THR A 245 2.61 -12.87 3.66
C THR A 245 3.47 -12.07 2.69
N GLU A 246 3.80 -10.82 3.01
CA GLU A 246 4.67 -9.99 2.17
C GLU A 246 6.08 -10.58 2.09
N THR A 247 6.59 -11.15 3.18
CA THR A 247 7.90 -11.83 3.18
C THR A 247 7.92 -12.98 2.18
N GLU A 248 6.87 -13.80 2.15
CA GLU A 248 6.75 -14.88 1.16
C GLU A 248 6.80 -14.35 -0.26
N LEU A 249 5.99 -13.34 -0.59
CA LEU A 249 5.95 -12.73 -1.92
C LEU A 249 7.32 -12.19 -2.35
N LYS A 250 8.03 -11.52 -1.44
CA LYS A 250 9.35 -10.93 -1.76
C LYS A 250 10.44 -11.97 -1.89
N LEU A 251 10.42 -13.03 -1.09
CA LEU A 251 11.35 -14.16 -1.27
C LEU A 251 11.05 -14.92 -2.56
N ALA A 252 9.79 -15.09 -2.96
CA ALA A 252 9.45 -15.67 -4.26
C ALA A 252 9.97 -14.82 -5.43
N ALA A 253 9.82 -13.50 -5.36
CA ALA A 253 10.39 -12.57 -6.35
C ALA A 253 11.93 -12.66 -6.40
N ALA A 254 12.59 -12.69 -5.23
CA ALA A 254 14.04 -12.88 -5.14
C ALA A 254 14.49 -14.27 -5.66
N GLY A 255 13.61 -15.28 -5.62
CA GLY A 255 13.82 -16.58 -6.25
C GLY A 255 13.76 -16.56 -7.77
N GLY A 256 13.33 -15.44 -8.38
CA GLY A 256 13.27 -15.27 -9.85
C GLY A 256 11.88 -15.48 -10.45
N ARG A 257 10.83 -15.51 -9.63
CA ARG A 257 9.45 -15.61 -10.12
C ARG A 257 8.84 -14.23 -10.31
N GLN A 258 8.05 -14.08 -11.37
CA GLN A 258 7.44 -12.81 -11.78
C GLN A 258 5.94 -12.70 -11.45
N SER A 259 5.28 -13.79 -11.01
CA SER A 259 3.84 -13.82 -10.74
C SER A 259 3.54 -14.12 -9.26
N ALA A 260 2.61 -13.36 -8.69
CA ALA A 260 2.07 -13.55 -7.34
C ALA A 260 1.04 -14.69 -7.24
N PHE A 261 0.62 -15.28 -8.36
CA PHE A 261 -0.43 -16.31 -8.45
C PHE A 261 0.11 -17.75 -8.47
N ASP A 262 1.42 -17.95 -8.59
CA ASP A 262 2.02 -19.27 -8.47
C ASP A 262 2.15 -19.63 -6.98
N PHE A 263 1.18 -20.40 -6.48
CA PHE A 263 1.27 -20.97 -5.13
C PHE A 263 2.54 -21.79 -4.98
N PHE A 264 3.16 -21.63 -3.82
CA PHE A 264 4.50 -22.06 -3.44
C PHE A 264 4.83 -23.53 -3.74
N SER A 265 5.74 -23.76 -4.69
CA SER A 265 6.80 -24.77 -4.51
C SER A 265 8.10 -24.00 -4.30
N LEU A 266 8.66 -24.01 -3.08
CA LEU A 266 9.99 -23.47 -2.81
C LEU A 266 11.05 -24.50 -3.20
N GLN A 267 10.95 -25.01 -4.43
CA GLN A 267 11.88 -26.07 -4.86
C GLN A 267 13.31 -25.57 -5.10
N ASP A 268 13.54 -24.25 -5.22
CA ASP A 268 14.90 -23.72 -5.44
C ASP A 268 15.35 -22.64 -4.44
N PHE A 269 15.39 -22.97 -3.15
CA PHE A 269 16.08 -22.14 -2.15
C PHE A 269 17.55 -21.88 -2.47
N ALA A 270 18.19 -22.79 -3.22
CA ALA A 270 19.56 -22.62 -3.66
C ALA A 270 19.77 -21.30 -4.41
N GLN A 271 18.72 -20.77 -5.05
CA GLN A 271 18.79 -19.56 -5.85
C GLN A 271 18.47 -18.26 -5.08
N LEU A 272 18.00 -18.35 -3.83
CA LEU A 272 17.73 -17.15 -3.03
C LEU A 272 19.05 -16.43 -2.71
N PRO A 273 19.25 -15.18 -3.14
CA PRO A 273 20.46 -14.44 -2.84
C PRO A 273 20.58 -14.15 -1.35
N CYS A 274 21.80 -14.20 -0.82
CA CYS A 274 22.04 -13.93 0.61
C CYS A 274 21.66 -12.49 0.99
N GLN A 275 21.85 -11.52 0.09
CA GLN A 275 21.49 -10.13 0.33
C GLN A 275 19.98 -9.96 0.62
N ASP A 276 19.14 -10.64 -0.14
CA ASP A 276 17.68 -10.64 0.02
C ASP A 276 17.24 -11.30 1.33
N LEU A 277 17.81 -12.47 1.66
CA LEU A 277 17.57 -13.17 2.93
C LEU A 277 18.00 -12.32 4.14
N GLN A 278 19.16 -11.68 4.06
CA GLN A 278 19.70 -10.80 5.11
C GLN A 278 18.87 -9.53 5.29
N THR A 279 18.36 -8.94 4.21
CA THR A 279 17.46 -7.78 4.28
C THR A 279 16.16 -8.15 4.99
N VAL A 280 15.53 -9.28 4.62
CA VAL A 280 14.34 -9.79 5.30
C VAL A 280 14.61 -10.03 6.79
N ASP A 281 15.70 -10.73 7.12
CA ASP A 281 16.05 -11.05 8.50
C ASP A 281 16.29 -9.80 9.35
N ARG A 282 17.02 -8.83 8.81
CA ARG A 282 17.31 -7.56 9.48
C ARG A 282 16.05 -6.77 9.78
N LEU A 283 15.10 -6.73 8.85
CA LEU A 283 13.82 -6.06 9.05
C LEU A 283 13.02 -6.72 10.16
N TRP A 284 12.85 -8.05 10.09
CA TRP A 284 12.13 -8.81 11.11
C TRP A 284 12.76 -8.65 12.49
N SER A 285 14.07 -8.83 12.59
CA SER A 285 14.80 -8.71 13.85
C SER A 285 14.70 -7.29 14.42
N ARG A 286 14.87 -6.24 13.59
CA ARG A 286 14.80 -4.85 14.06
C ARG A 286 13.45 -4.52 14.67
N TYR A 287 12.36 -4.77 13.95
CA TYR A 287 11.04 -4.31 14.35
C TYR A 287 10.38 -5.21 15.40
N SER A 288 10.76 -6.49 15.45
CA SER A 288 10.33 -7.42 16.50
C SER A 288 11.20 -7.38 17.77
N ARG A 289 12.24 -6.54 17.81
CA ARG A 289 13.25 -6.48 18.88
C ARG A 289 13.95 -7.83 19.11
N GLY A 290 14.34 -8.48 18.01
CA GLY A 290 15.08 -9.74 18.00
C GLY A 290 14.23 -10.99 18.27
N ARG A 291 12.90 -10.88 18.30
CA ARG A 291 12.00 -12.03 18.58
C ARG A 291 11.70 -12.87 17.34
N PHE A 292 11.68 -12.24 16.17
CA PHE A 292 11.30 -12.85 14.90
C PHE A 292 12.39 -12.62 13.85
N GLY A 293 12.48 -13.54 12.89
CA GLY A 293 13.52 -13.52 11.86
C GLY A 293 13.85 -14.92 11.36
N LEU A 294 14.48 -14.97 10.20
CA LEU A 294 14.99 -16.19 9.58
C LEU A 294 16.16 -16.78 10.39
N SER A 295 17.06 -15.93 10.90
CA SER A 295 18.18 -16.33 11.77
C SER A 295 17.69 -16.93 13.09
N ILE A 296 16.67 -16.31 13.71
CA ILE A 296 16.03 -16.83 14.92
C ILE A 296 15.37 -18.19 14.65
N GLN A 297 14.63 -18.34 13.55
CA GLN A 297 14.05 -19.64 13.18
C GLN A 297 15.14 -20.69 12.93
N ARG A 298 16.25 -20.33 12.28
CA ARG A 298 17.38 -21.25 12.08
C ARG A 298 18.00 -21.69 13.40
N GLN A 299 18.28 -20.76 14.31
CA GLN A 299 18.83 -21.10 15.63
C GLN A 299 17.93 -22.07 16.40
N ILE A 300 16.61 -21.92 16.28
CA ILE A 300 15.64 -22.86 16.87
C ILE A 300 15.68 -24.19 16.12
N TRP A 301 15.75 -24.18 14.79
CA TRP A 301 15.88 -25.40 13.99
C TRP A 301 17.11 -26.22 14.39
N ASP A 302 18.29 -25.60 14.50
CA ASP A 302 19.54 -26.27 14.83
C ASP A 302 19.44 -27.02 16.17
N ARG A 303 18.76 -26.43 17.17
CA ARG A 303 18.53 -27.06 18.48
C ARG A 303 17.52 -28.21 18.44
N MET A 304 16.56 -28.15 17.51
CA MET A 304 15.45 -29.11 17.43
C MET A 304 15.70 -30.23 16.41
N SER A 305 16.67 -30.04 15.51
CA SER A 305 17.02 -30.97 14.45
C SER A 305 17.65 -32.25 15.01
N ILE A 306 17.23 -33.37 14.45
CA ILE A 306 17.71 -34.70 14.80
C ILE A 306 18.20 -35.35 13.50
N PRO A 307 19.50 -35.68 13.39
CA PRO A 307 20.03 -36.38 12.22
C PRO A 307 19.22 -37.64 11.91
N GLY A 308 18.80 -37.77 10.65
CA GLY A 308 18.02 -38.94 10.19
C GLY A 308 16.53 -38.95 10.59
N ALA A 309 16.02 -37.94 11.30
CA ALA A 309 14.62 -37.88 11.74
C ALA A 309 13.93 -36.55 11.36
N PRO A 310 13.68 -36.28 10.06
CA PRO A 310 13.13 -35.01 9.60
C PRO A 310 11.70 -34.73 10.12
N SER A 311 10.85 -35.76 10.20
CA SER A 311 9.48 -35.61 10.73
C SER A 311 9.48 -35.19 12.20
N SER A 312 10.31 -35.81 13.03
CA SER A 312 10.46 -35.47 14.46
C SER A 312 11.07 -34.08 14.64
N SER A 313 12.08 -33.73 13.82
CA SER A 313 12.69 -32.40 13.81
C SER A 313 11.66 -31.31 13.51
N GLN A 314 10.82 -31.54 12.49
CA GLN A 314 9.73 -30.64 12.13
C GLN A 314 8.68 -30.50 13.22
N GLY A 315 8.28 -31.59 13.86
CA GLY A 315 7.32 -31.57 14.97
C GLY A 315 7.82 -30.75 16.16
N LYS A 316 9.07 -30.99 16.60
CA LYS A 316 9.70 -30.24 17.71
C LYS A 316 9.82 -28.75 17.38
N PHE A 317 10.33 -28.43 16.19
CA PHE A 317 10.43 -27.06 15.73
C PHE A 317 9.06 -26.36 15.74
N ALA A 318 8.04 -26.99 15.13
CA ALA A 318 6.69 -26.46 15.06
C ALA A 318 6.09 -26.17 16.43
N ALA A 319 6.28 -27.09 17.40
CA ALA A 319 5.80 -26.90 18.78
C ALA A 319 6.47 -25.71 19.48
N VAL A 320 7.80 -25.55 19.32
CA VAL A 320 8.55 -24.46 19.97
C VAL A 320 8.12 -23.09 19.45
N ILE A 321 8.01 -22.92 18.13
CA ILE A 321 7.60 -21.64 17.55
C ILE A 321 6.08 -21.47 17.52
N GLY A 322 5.31 -22.46 17.98
CA GLY A 322 3.84 -22.42 18.02
C GLY A 322 3.17 -22.37 16.64
N ARG A 323 3.58 -23.23 15.70
CA ARG A 323 2.98 -23.29 14.33
C ARG A 323 1.56 -23.82 14.31
N ASP A 324 1.14 -24.52 15.34
CA ASP A 324 -0.24 -24.96 15.58
C ASP A 324 -1.11 -23.83 16.16
N LYS A 325 -0.49 -22.82 16.76
CA LYS A 325 -1.20 -21.66 17.31
C LYS A 325 -1.64 -20.71 16.19
N THR A 326 -2.91 -20.32 16.25
CA THR A 326 -3.46 -19.16 15.55
C THR A 326 -3.45 -17.98 16.51
N TYR A 327 -2.88 -16.87 16.06
CA TYR A 327 -2.85 -15.63 16.81
C TYR A 327 -3.80 -14.64 16.15
N ALA A 328 -4.55 -13.90 16.96
CA ALA A 328 -5.35 -12.78 16.49
C ALA A 328 -4.46 -11.70 15.88
N TYR A 329 -5.01 -10.88 14.99
CA TYR A 329 -4.26 -9.85 14.27
C TYR A 329 -3.64 -8.79 15.20
N ASP A 330 -4.29 -8.52 16.33
CA ASP A 330 -3.92 -7.57 17.37
C ASP A 330 -3.09 -8.18 18.51
N THR A 331 -2.70 -9.46 18.38
CA THR A 331 -1.95 -10.15 19.44
C THR A 331 -0.68 -9.38 19.79
N SER A 332 -0.53 -9.07 21.08
CA SER A 332 0.67 -8.42 21.59
C SER A 332 1.91 -9.25 21.29
N LEU A 333 2.97 -8.57 20.85
CA LEU A 333 4.32 -9.13 20.64
C LEU A 333 4.78 -10.06 21.77
N SER A 334 4.41 -9.76 23.03
CA SER A 334 4.82 -10.55 24.18
C SER A 334 4.20 -11.95 24.23
N GLN A 335 2.98 -12.11 23.69
CA GLN A 335 2.19 -13.34 23.72
C GLN A 335 2.55 -14.32 22.60
N VAL A 336 3.26 -13.85 21.56
CA VAL A 336 3.67 -14.67 20.42
C VAL A 336 5.01 -15.36 20.71
N ASN A 337 5.08 -16.67 20.46
CA ASN A 337 6.30 -17.46 20.65
C ASN A 337 7.48 -16.88 19.82
N VAL A 338 8.68 -16.90 20.39
CA VAL A 338 9.91 -16.50 19.69
C VAL A 338 10.09 -17.39 18.45
N GLY A 339 10.45 -16.78 17.32
CA GLY A 339 10.60 -17.46 16.03
C GLY A 339 9.28 -17.83 15.34
N HIS A 340 8.11 -17.46 15.86
CA HIS A 340 6.83 -17.74 15.20
C HIS A 340 6.76 -17.16 13.77
N PHE A 341 7.24 -15.92 13.60
CA PHE A 341 7.27 -15.21 12.33
C PHE A 341 8.70 -15.05 11.76
N PRO A 342 8.84 -14.86 10.43
CA PRO A 342 7.80 -14.96 9.41
C PRO A 342 7.26 -16.39 9.26
N ARG A 343 5.97 -16.55 9.03
CA ARG A 343 5.40 -17.84 8.62
C ARG A 343 5.61 -17.94 7.12
N LEU A 344 6.44 -18.89 6.71
CA LEU A 344 6.56 -19.33 5.31
C LEU A 344 5.64 -20.54 5.10
N SER A 345 4.80 -20.47 4.08
CA SER A 345 3.86 -21.48 3.61
C SER A 345 4.57 -22.78 3.22
N GLY A 346 3.93 -23.91 3.50
CA GLY A 346 4.51 -25.25 3.33
C GLY A 346 4.73 -25.65 1.88
N GLY A 347 5.58 -26.66 1.68
CA GLY A 347 5.92 -27.21 0.34
C GLY A 347 7.43 -27.36 0.10
N PHE A 348 8.25 -27.36 1.17
CA PHE A 348 9.68 -27.14 1.05
C PHE A 348 10.51 -27.89 2.09
N SER A 349 11.73 -28.29 1.72
CA SER A 349 12.67 -28.92 2.65
C SER A 349 13.21 -27.87 3.61
N ARG A 350 12.80 -27.96 4.89
CA ARG A 350 13.32 -27.11 5.95
C ARG A 350 14.82 -27.27 6.13
N ASP A 351 15.33 -28.50 6.03
CA ASP A 351 16.77 -28.77 6.07
C ASP A 351 17.52 -27.98 5.00
N ARG A 352 17.06 -28.01 3.75
CA ARG A 352 17.68 -27.24 2.65
C ARG A 352 17.56 -25.74 2.87
N PHE A 353 16.42 -25.28 3.38
CA PHE A 353 16.22 -23.86 3.66
C PHE A 353 17.16 -23.36 4.77
N PHE A 354 17.21 -24.05 5.90
CA PHE A 354 18.06 -23.67 7.03
C PHE A 354 19.55 -23.84 6.70
N ALA A 355 19.93 -24.85 5.90
CA ALA A 355 21.28 -24.94 5.34
C ALA A 355 21.62 -23.74 4.44
N ARG A 356 20.67 -23.27 3.61
CA ARG A 356 20.87 -22.05 2.81
C ARG A 356 21.05 -20.82 3.68
N LEU A 357 20.27 -20.67 4.76
CA LEU A 357 20.43 -19.57 5.71
C LEU A 357 21.83 -19.58 6.35
N GLN A 358 22.30 -20.76 6.76
CA GLN A 358 23.65 -20.93 7.31
C GLN A 358 24.74 -20.49 6.33
N VAL A 359 24.64 -20.85 5.04
CA VAL A 359 25.57 -20.40 3.99
C VAL A 359 25.59 -18.87 3.85
N CYS A 360 24.45 -18.22 4.12
CA CYS A 360 24.32 -16.77 4.07
C CYS A 360 24.73 -16.05 5.37
N GLY A 361 25.25 -16.78 6.36
CA GLY A 361 25.66 -16.22 7.65
C GLY A 361 24.49 -15.77 8.53
N LEU A 362 23.29 -16.29 8.28
CA LEU A 362 22.10 -16.14 9.13
C LEU A 362 22.01 -17.32 10.09
#